data_AF-A0A2N8DRE5-F1
#
_entry.id   AF-A0A2N8DRE5-F1
#
_cell.length_a   1.000
_cell.length_b   1.000
_cell.length_c   1.000
_cell.angle_alpha   90.00
_cell.angle_beta   90.00
_cell.angle_gamma   90.00
#
_symmetry.space_group_name_H-M   'P 1'
#
loop_
_entity.id
_entity.type
_entity.pdbx_description
1 polymer ?
#
loop_
_entity_poly.entity_id
_entity_poly.type
_entity_poly.pdbx_seq_one_letter_code
_entity_poly.pdbx_strand_id
1 'polypeptide(L)'
;MRLSTVDHIHTLQRSPFIMAPILHAFFSELKETQKNILFGYLVLPFVLHDATGSYLRSISERNTWRTMVSDKTRIAGVHKRIHSLREVTNITLMSLINSGYLTIDDDMVVRATKKTFPPLNGMGKKIASARNLARLLDDREAPPVFKSLGIVQL
;
A
#
# COMPACT_ATOMS: atom_id res chain seq x y z
N MET A 1 -22.63 19.32 -11.04
CA MET A 1 -23.02 17.89 -11.13
C MET A 1 -23.24 17.39 -9.71
N ARG A 2 -24.44 16.93 -9.33
CA ARG A 2 -24.71 16.43 -7.96
C ARG A 2 -24.22 14.99 -7.86
N LEU A 3 -23.25 14.74 -6.99
CA LEU A 3 -22.75 13.40 -6.67
C LEU A 3 -23.86 12.58 -5.99
N SER A 4 -24.04 11.33 -6.39
CA SER A 4 -25.02 10.44 -5.78
C SER A 4 -24.54 9.92 -4.42
N THR A 5 -25.45 9.40 -3.58
CA THR A 5 -25.09 8.78 -2.29
C THR A 5 -24.11 7.62 -2.47
N VAL A 6 -24.21 6.87 -3.56
CA VAL A 6 -23.28 5.78 -3.91
C VAL A 6 -21.89 6.35 -4.24
N ASP A 7 -21.83 7.46 -4.98
CA ASP A 7 -20.58 8.16 -5.27
C ASP A 7 -19.92 8.70 -3.99
N HIS A 8 -20.71 9.17 -3.02
CA HIS A 8 -20.20 9.60 -1.71
C HIS A 8 -19.61 8.43 -0.92
N ILE A 9 -20.25 7.26 -0.95
CA ILE A 9 -19.73 6.05 -0.29
C ILE A 9 -18.42 5.59 -0.94
N HIS A 10 -18.33 5.60 -2.27
CA HIS A 10 -17.09 5.28 -2.97
C HIS A 10 -15.97 6.30 -2.70
N THR A 11 -16.31 7.59 -2.59
CA THR A 11 -15.38 8.67 -2.24
C THR A 11 -14.90 8.53 -0.80
N LEU A 12 -15.79 8.21 0.14
CA LEU A 12 -15.45 7.93 1.54
C LEU A 12 -14.55 6.70 1.65
N GLN A 13 -14.89 5.60 0.98
CA GLN A 13 -14.07 4.38 0.94
C GLN A 13 -12.69 4.57 0.33
N ARG A 14 -12.47 5.66 -0.43
CA ARG A 14 -11.18 6.07 -0.99
C ARG A 14 -10.67 7.37 -0.38
N SER A 15 -11.18 7.76 0.79
CA SER A 15 -10.69 8.92 1.50
C SER A 15 -9.28 8.66 2.04
N PRO A 16 -8.35 9.64 1.99
CA PRO A 16 -7.05 9.56 2.64
C PRO A 16 -7.14 9.15 4.12
N PHE A 17 -8.21 9.52 4.81
CA PHE A 17 -8.43 9.11 6.20
C PHE A 17 -8.54 7.59 6.37
N ILE A 18 -9.23 6.91 5.43
CA ILE A 18 -9.36 5.44 5.44
C ILE A 18 -8.06 4.78 4.93
N MET A 19 -7.32 5.42 4.03
CA MET A 19 -6.09 4.84 3.48
C MET A 19 -4.89 5.00 4.41
N ALA A 20 -4.86 6.05 5.23
CA ALA A 20 -3.74 6.39 6.10
C ALA A 20 -3.30 5.25 7.03
N PRO A 21 -4.18 4.56 7.77
CA PRO A 21 -3.81 3.42 8.61
C PRO A 21 -3.20 2.26 7.83
N ILE A 22 -3.62 2.06 6.57
CA ILE A 22 -3.12 0.98 5.71
C ILE A 22 -1.68 1.28 5.28
N LEU A 23 -1.43 2.50 4.77
CA LEU A 23 -0.08 2.93 4.38
C LEU A 23 0.85 3.00 5.59
N HIS A 24 0.39 3.56 6.70
CA HIS A 24 1.17 3.62 7.93
C HIS A 24 1.58 2.21 8.38
N ALA A 25 0.63 1.26 8.45
CA ALA A 25 0.94 -0.11 8.85
C ALA A 25 1.94 -0.81 7.93
N PHE A 26 1.93 -0.51 6.63
CA PHE A 26 2.95 -0.99 5.70
C PHE A 26 4.34 -0.45 6.05
N PHE A 27 4.51 0.87 6.19
CA PHE A 27 5.81 1.48 6.50
C PHE A 27 6.29 1.22 7.94
N SER A 28 5.38 0.90 8.87
CA SER A 28 5.77 0.47 10.21
C SER A 28 6.39 -0.93 10.25
N GLU A 29 6.08 -1.76 9.24
CA GLU A 29 6.56 -3.15 9.17
C GLU A 29 7.73 -3.30 8.19
N LEU A 30 7.78 -2.46 7.14
CA LEU A 30 8.79 -2.53 6.10
C LEU A 30 10.17 -2.19 6.66
N LYS A 31 11.17 -3.04 6.39
CA LYS A 31 12.57 -2.69 6.64
C LYS A 31 13.03 -1.51 5.79
N GLU A 32 13.86 -0.64 6.36
CA GLU A 32 14.38 0.51 5.65
C GLU A 32 15.18 0.09 4.42
N THR A 33 14.84 0.69 3.28
CA THR A 33 15.55 0.54 2.01
C THR A 33 15.48 1.85 1.26
N GLN A 34 16.47 2.11 0.41
CA GLN A 34 16.50 3.33 -0.40
C GLN A 34 15.24 3.45 -1.27
N LYS A 35 14.73 4.68 -1.38
CA LYS A 35 13.55 5.01 -2.20
C LYS A 35 12.32 4.15 -1.89
N ASN A 36 12.18 3.68 -0.65
CA ASN A 36 11.05 2.83 -0.24
C ASN A 36 9.69 3.54 -0.36
N ILE A 37 9.65 4.87 -0.50
CA ILE A 37 8.42 5.62 -0.80
C ILE A 37 7.69 5.05 -2.04
N LEU A 38 8.45 4.54 -3.01
CA LEU A 38 7.90 3.98 -4.23
C LEU A 38 7.00 2.77 -3.95
N PHE A 39 7.28 2.01 -2.88
CA PHE A 39 6.39 0.91 -2.48
C PHE A 39 5.02 1.38 -2.03
N GLY A 40 4.87 2.64 -1.58
CA GLY A 40 3.58 3.23 -1.25
C GLY A 40 2.56 3.11 -2.38
N TYR A 41 3.02 3.22 -3.64
CA TYR A 41 2.18 3.07 -4.83
C TYR A 41 1.71 1.64 -5.10
N LEU A 42 2.28 0.63 -4.43
CA LEU A 42 1.84 -0.77 -4.54
C LEU A 42 0.88 -1.18 -3.42
N VAL A 43 0.90 -0.49 -2.28
CA VAL A 43 0.13 -0.88 -1.09
C VAL A 43 -1.37 -0.91 -1.39
N LEU A 44 -1.95 0.23 -1.78
CA LEU A 44 -3.40 0.29 -2.01
C LEU A 44 -3.84 -0.60 -3.19
N PRO A 45 -3.15 -0.60 -4.35
CA PRO A 45 -3.49 -1.49 -5.47
C PRO A 45 -3.52 -2.98 -5.14
N PHE A 46 -2.72 -3.45 -4.17
CA PHE A 46 -2.69 -4.84 -3.76
C PHE A 46 -3.60 -5.13 -2.57
N VAL A 47 -3.65 -4.26 -1.57
CA VAL A 47 -4.46 -4.48 -0.36
C VAL A 47 -5.96 -4.33 -0.64
N LEU A 48 -6.34 -3.44 -1.56
CA LEU A 48 -7.75 -3.21 -1.92
C LEU A 48 -8.28 -4.15 -3.00
N HIS A 49 -7.41 -4.85 -3.72
CA HIS A 49 -7.81 -5.83 -4.73
C HIS A 49 -8.12 -7.17 -4.08
N ASP A 50 -9.32 -7.73 -4.32
CA ASP A 50 -9.81 -8.88 -3.56
C ASP A 50 -8.92 -10.12 -3.66
N ALA A 51 -8.46 -10.50 -4.86
CA ALA A 51 -7.61 -11.68 -5.03
C ALA A 51 -6.27 -11.51 -4.29
N THR A 52 -5.65 -10.34 -4.41
CA THR A 52 -4.34 -10.07 -3.81
C THR A 52 -4.46 -9.87 -2.31
N GLY A 53 -5.43 -9.08 -1.85
CA GLY A 53 -5.69 -8.87 -0.44
C GLY A 53 -6.04 -10.18 0.27
N SER A 54 -6.79 -11.08 -0.38
CA SER A 54 -7.10 -12.40 0.20
C SER A 54 -5.86 -13.26 0.34
N TYR A 55 -5.01 -13.31 -0.68
CA TYR A 55 -3.71 -13.98 -0.60
C TYR A 55 -2.83 -13.39 0.52
N LEU A 56 -2.70 -12.07 0.59
CA LEU A 56 -1.89 -11.38 1.61
C LEU A 56 -2.36 -11.67 3.04
N ARG A 57 -3.64 -11.99 3.26
CA ARG A 57 -4.13 -12.38 4.59
C ARG A 57 -3.79 -13.80 4.98
N SER A 58 -3.53 -14.68 4.01
CA SER A 58 -3.27 -16.09 4.25
C SER A 58 -1.82 -16.50 4.05
N ILE A 59 -0.91 -15.56 3.77
CA ILE A 59 0.51 -15.89 3.62
C ILE A 59 1.16 -16.30 4.94
N SER A 60 2.19 -17.12 4.81
CA SER A 60 3.13 -17.53 5.85
C SER A 60 4.54 -17.09 5.49
N GLU A 61 5.52 -17.33 6.36
CA GLU A 61 6.95 -17.02 6.13
C GLU A 61 7.54 -17.72 4.89
N ARG A 62 6.93 -18.81 4.42
CA ARG A 62 7.39 -19.53 3.21
C ARG A 62 7.01 -18.81 1.91
N ASN A 63 6.06 -17.89 1.97
CA ASN A 63 5.60 -17.16 0.80
C ASN A 63 6.61 -16.06 0.45
N THR A 64 6.92 -15.95 -0.84
CA THR A 64 7.84 -14.94 -1.35
C THR A 64 7.13 -14.02 -2.36
N TRP A 65 7.76 -12.88 -2.65
CA TRP A 65 7.33 -12.02 -3.75
C TRP A 65 7.16 -12.79 -5.06
N ARG A 66 8.10 -13.71 -5.38
CA ARG A 66 8.04 -14.54 -6.59
C ARG A 66 6.78 -15.39 -6.65
N THR A 67 6.42 -16.04 -5.54
CA THR A 67 5.19 -16.86 -5.45
C THR A 67 3.90 -16.02 -5.45
N MET A 68 4.00 -14.74 -5.07
CA MET A 68 2.87 -13.82 -5.15
C MET A 68 2.60 -13.41 -6.61
N VAL A 69 3.65 -13.01 -7.34
CA VAL A 69 3.52 -12.53 -8.73
C VAL A 69 3.36 -13.63 -9.76
N SER A 70 3.66 -14.90 -9.43
CA SER A 70 3.45 -16.03 -10.35
C SER A 70 1.98 -16.31 -10.66
N ASP A 71 1.06 -15.89 -9.78
CA ASP A 71 -0.38 -16.01 -10.00
C ASP A 71 -0.92 -14.76 -10.72
N LYS A 72 -1.24 -14.93 -12.01
CA LYS A 72 -1.74 -13.85 -12.88
C LYS A 72 -2.99 -13.18 -12.34
N THR A 73 -3.85 -13.89 -11.60
CA THR A 73 -5.10 -13.32 -11.06
C THR A 73 -4.82 -12.22 -10.03
N ARG A 74 -3.66 -12.27 -9.35
CA ARG A 74 -3.26 -11.29 -8.32
C ARG A 74 -2.62 -10.04 -8.91
N ILE A 75 -2.01 -10.15 -10.07
CA ILE A 75 -1.28 -9.05 -10.72
C ILE A 75 -2.03 -8.43 -11.90
N ALA A 76 -3.05 -9.11 -12.44
CA ALA A 76 -3.85 -8.62 -13.56
C ALA A 76 -4.39 -7.21 -13.29
N GLY A 77 -4.14 -6.27 -14.21
CA GLY A 77 -4.63 -4.89 -14.12
C GLY A 77 -3.95 -4.02 -13.05
N VAL A 78 -2.83 -4.47 -12.44
CA VAL A 78 -2.13 -3.70 -11.40
C VAL A 78 -1.73 -2.30 -11.88
N HIS A 79 -1.31 -2.13 -13.14
CA HIS A 79 -0.99 -0.83 -13.72
C HIS A 79 -2.17 0.15 -13.68
N LYS A 80 -3.38 -0.33 -14.04
CA LYS A 80 -4.60 0.51 -13.99
C LYS A 80 -4.92 0.91 -12.56
N ARG A 81 -4.77 -0.03 -11.62
CA ARG A 81 -5.02 0.24 -10.20
C ARG A 81 -4.04 1.28 -9.64
N ILE A 82 -2.74 1.14 -9.92
CA ILE A 82 -1.71 2.12 -9.54
C ILE A 82 -2.07 3.50 -10.09
N HIS A 83 -2.37 3.58 -11.38
CA HIS A 83 -2.75 4.85 -12.00
C HIS A 83 -4.00 5.46 -11.34
N SER A 84 -5.05 4.67 -11.15
CA SER A 84 -6.32 5.13 -10.55
C SER A 84 -6.20 5.51 -9.06
N LEU A 85 -5.22 4.99 -8.35
CA LEU A 85 -5.01 5.22 -6.92
C LEU A 85 -3.82 6.15 -6.63
N ARG A 86 -3.14 6.67 -7.67
CA ARG A 86 -1.95 7.52 -7.51
C ARG A 86 -2.26 8.77 -6.70
N GLU A 87 -3.34 9.48 -7.07
CA GLU A 87 -3.71 10.74 -6.41
C GLU A 87 -4.02 10.54 -4.92
N VAL A 88 -4.88 9.56 -4.59
CA VAL A 88 -5.19 9.25 -3.17
C VAL A 88 -3.94 8.79 -2.42
N THR A 89 -3.06 8.02 -3.04
CA THR A 89 -1.80 7.58 -2.42
C THR A 89 -0.93 8.79 -2.07
N ASN A 90 -0.76 9.72 -3.00
CA ASN A 90 0.03 10.94 -2.80
C ASN A 90 -0.53 11.79 -1.67
N ILE A 91 -1.84 12.08 -1.69
CA ILE A 91 -2.49 12.89 -0.65
C ILE A 91 -2.37 12.20 0.71
N THR A 92 -2.52 10.88 0.77
CA THR A 92 -2.41 10.11 2.01
C THR A 92 -0.99 10.12 2.57
N LEU A 93 0.03 9.89 1.72
CA LEU A 93 1.44 9.96 2.14
C LEU A 93 1.79 11.35 2.66
N MET A 94 1.40 12.40 1.93
CA MET A 94 1.64 13.78 2.33
C MET A 94 0.96 14.10 3.67
N SER A 95 -0.29 13.67 3.84
CA SER A 95 -1.04 13.85 5.09
C SER A 95 -0.35 13.13 6.27
N LEU A 96 0.11 11.90 6.07
CA LEU A 96 0.83 11.12 7.08
C LEU A 96 2.17 11.77 7.48
N ILE A 97 2.90 12.34 6.52
CA ILE A 97 4.14 13.07 6.77
C ILE A 97 3.85 14.36 7.55
N ASN A 98 2.92 15.19 7.07
CA ASN A 98 2.58 16.47 7.70
C ASN A 98 2.02 16.30 9.12
N SER A 99 1.32 15.20 9.40
CA SER A 99 0.80 14.88 10.73
C SER A 99 1.80 14.12 11.61
N GLY A 100 3.01 13.84 11.11
CA GLY A 100 4.11 13.21 11.85
C GLY A 100 3.91 11.73 12.17
N TYR A 101 3.09 11.02 11.39
CA TYR A 101 3.00 9.55 11.43
C TYR A 101 4.10 8.90 10.60
N LEU A 102 4.53 9.58 9.53
CA LEU A 102 5.68 9.19 8.72
C LEU A 102 6.70 10.33 8.72
N THR A 103 7.95 9.99 8.43
CA THR A 103 9.02 10.92 8.08
C THR A 103 9.60 10.50 6.75
N ILE A 104 10.18 11.42 6.01
CA ILE A 104 10.91 11.16 4.77
C ILE A 104 12.22 11.95 4.80
N ASP A 105 13.31 11.33 4.35
CA ASP A 105 14.61 11.99 4.20
C ASP A 105 14.93 12.32 2.72
N ASP A 106 16.10 12.92 2.49
CA ASP A 106 16.57 13.34 1.17
C ASP A 106 16.81 12.14 0.22
N ASP A 107 17.03 10.94 0.77
CA ASP A 107 17.17 9.69 0.01
C ASP A 107 15.81 9.03 -0.33
N MET A 108 14.72 9.75 -0.05
CA MET A 108 13.34 9.31 -0.22
C MET A 108 13.01 8.04 0.60
N VAL A 109 13.68 7.87 1.74
CA VAL A 109 13.40 6.81 2.69
C VAL A 109 12.33 7.29 3.66
N VAL A 110 11.19 6.63 3.60
CA VAL A 110 10.06 6.79 4.49
C VAL A 110 10.22 5.90 5.71
N ARG A 111 10.06 6.48 6.90
CA ARG A 111 10.06 5.77 8.19
C ARG A 111 8.79 6.08 8.96
N ALA A 112 8.16 5.06 9.53
CA ALA A 112 7.06 5.27 10.46
C ALA A 112 7.56 5.77 11.82
N THR A 113 6.82 6.71 12.41
CA THR A 113 7.08 7.16 13.79
C THR A 113 6.40 6.22 14.79
N LYS A 114 6.53 6.53 16.09
CA LYS A 114 5.84 5.78 17.15
C LYS A 114 4.34 6.12 17.25
N LYS A 115 3.83 7.07 16.45
CA LYS A 115 2.40 7.41 16.47
C LYS A 115 1.57 6.22 15.97
N THR A 116 0.40 6.02 16.56
CA THR A 116 -0.49 4.92 16.21
C THR A 116 -1.89 5.43 15.94
N PHE A 117 -2.59 4.79 15.02
CA PHE A 117 -4.01 5.04 14.81
C PHE A 117 -4.84 4.36 15.90
N PRO A 118 -5.96 4.97 16.32
CA PRO A 118 -6.95 4.25 17.10
C PRO A 118 -7.47 3.04 16.30
N PRO A 119 -7.95 1.98 16.97
CA PRO A 119 -8.53 0.84 16.29
C PRO A 119 -9.73 1.30 15.43
N LEU A 120 -9.67 1.03 14.13
CA LEU A 120 -10.76 1.31 13.20
C LEU A 120 -11.49 0.01 12.87
N ASN A 121 -12.78 -0.03 13.22
CA ASN A 121 -13.64 -1.19 12.97
C ASN A 121 -13.65 -1.55 11.48
N GLY A 122 -13.53 -2.85 11.17
CA GLY A 122 -13.55 -3.37 9.80
C GLY A 122 -12.24 -3.22 9.01
N MET A 123 -11.21 -2.55 9.53
CA MET A 123 -9.94 -2.33 8.81
C MET A 123 -8.83 -3.33 9.14
N GLY A 124 -8.99 -4.14 10.20
CA GLY A 124 -7.95 -5.07 10.66
C GLY A 124 -7.44 -6.01 9.56
N LYS A 125 -8.32 -6.50 8.68
CA LYS A 125 -7.95 -7.36 7.54
C LYS A 125 -7.06 -6.64 6.52
N LYS A 126 -7.33 -5.36 6.24
CA LYS A 126 -6.55 -4.55 5.28
C LYS A 126 -5.20 -4.16 5.88
N ILE A 127 -5.19 -3.77 7.16
CA ILE A 127 -3.97 -3.46 7.92
C ILE A 127 -3.05 -4.69 7.98
N ALA A 128 -3.59 -5.88 8.28
CA ALA A 128 -2.82 -7.12 8.27
C ALA A 128 -2.24 -7.43 6.88
N SER A 129 -3.04 -7.23 5.81
CA SER A 129 -2.57 -7.41 4.43
C SER A 129 -1.42 -6.46 4.08
N ALA A 130 -1.47 -5.22 4.57
CA ALA A 130 -0.42 -4.23 4.35
C ALA A 130 0.90 -4.61 5.03
N ARG A 131 0.85 -5.04 6.30
CA ARG A 131 2.04 -5.56 7.00
C ARG A 131 2.62 -6.78 6.30
N ASN A 132 1.77 -7.71 5.89
CA ASN A 132 2.19 -8.90 5.17
C ASN A 132 2.80 -8.57 3.80
N LEU A 133 2.31 -7.53 3.11
CA LEU A 133 2.94 -7.04 1.89
C LEU A 133 4.32 -6.46 2.17
N ALA A 134 4.50 -5.71 3.27
CA ALA A 134 5.81 -5.18 3.66
C ALA A 134 6.82 -6.31 3.84
N ARG A 135 6.47 -7.36 4.60
CA ARG A 135 7.31 -8.56 4.79
C ARG A 135 7.71 -9.27 3.50
N LEU A 136 6.82 -9.31 2.49
CA LEU A 136 7.16 -9.90 1.19
C LEU A 136 8.16 -9.06 0.39
N LEU A 137 8.20 -7.75 0.67
CA LEU A 137 9.04 -6.76 0.04
C LEU A 137 10.30 -6.45 0.85
N ASP A 138 10.44 -7.00 2.05
CA ASP A 138 11.65 -6.87 2.86
C ASP A 138 12.89 -7.31 2.06
N ASP A 139 13.99 -6.58 2.30
CA ASP A 139 15.29 -6.78 1.66
C ASP A 139 15.24 -6.66 0.12
N ARG A 140 14.20 -6.01 -0.43
CA ARG A 140 14.08 -5.68 -1.86
C ARG A 140 14.11 -4.18 -2.09
N GLU A 141 14.72 -3.80 -3.20
CA GLU A 141 14.60 -2.45 -3.73
C GLU A 141 13.35 -2.30 -4.60
N ALA A 142 12.82 -1.08 -4.67
CA ALA A 142 11.64 -0.79 -5.45
C ALA A 142 11.79 -1.06 -6.97
N PRO A 143 12.85 -0.61 -7.67
CA PRO A 143 12.91 -0.75 -9.12
C PRO A 143 12.81 -2.21 -9.63
N PRO A 144 13.52 -3.20 -9.05
CA PRO A 144 13.36 -4.60 -9.42
C PRO A 144 11.93 -5.14 -9.19
N VAL A 145 11.27 -4.70 -8.12
CA VAL A 145 9.89 -5.09 -7.80
C VAL A 145 8.93 -4.57 -8.86
N PHE A 146 9.00 -3.29 -9.22
CA PHE A 146 8.17 -2.72 -10.29
C PHE A 146 8.44 -3.40 -11.64
N LYS A 147 9.71 -3.66 -11.97
CA LYS A 147 10.08 -4.39 -13.20
C LYS A 147 9.45 -5.78 -13.25
N SER A 148 9.41 -6.51 -12.13
CA SER A 148 8.80 -7.84 -12.07
C SER A 148 7.28 -7.83 -12.31
N LEU A 149 6.62 -6.67 -12.14
CA LEU A 149 5.21 -6.46 -12.45
C LEU A 149 4.98 -5.97 -13.89
N GLY A 150 6.05 -5.82 -14.68
CA GLY A 150 6.00 -5.22 -16.01
C GLY A 150 5.77 -3.71 -15.99
N ILE A 151 6.03 -3.03 -14.88
CA ILE A 151 5.86 -1.59 -14.73
C ILE A 151 7.20 -0.92 -14.92
N VAL A 152 7.30 -0.10 -15.97
CA VAL A 152 8.53 0.61 -16.35
C VAL A 152 8.47 2.11 -16.05
N GLN A 153 7.28 2.67 -15.83
CA GLN A 153 7.08 4.08 -15.49
C GLN A 153 5.96 4.23 -14.46
N LEU A 154 6.16 5.14 -13.51
CA LEU A 154 5.32 5.37 -12.33
C LEU A 154 4.63 6.73 -12.34
#